data_AF-A0AAV0V0Y4-F1
#
_entry.id   AF-A0AAV0V0Y4-F1
#
_cell.length_a   1.000
_cell.length_b   1.000
_cell.length_c   1.000
_cell.angle_alpha   90.00
_cell.angle_beta   90.00
_cell.angle_gamma   90.00
#
_symmetry.space_group_name_H-M   'P 1'
#
loop_
_entity.id
_entity.type
_entity.pdbx_description
1 polymer ?
#
loop_
_entity_poly.entity_id
_entity_poly.type
_entity_poly.pdbx_seq_one_letter_code
_entity_poly.pdbx_strand_id
1 'polypeptide(L)'
;MKSTASSSAAALDPPAARTASSHARKSVWRLKRDSCATLRAFEAQRSAQLDKFQTRDRAYWRQFQDEIRHGDVENTRLMRFFTLRLEADLVYAEALRQTRQVLDAPTTPGLTDSDGSSTSEFPVVQSSVSKALCAVGEVQQQVAEKLEQFTTVVKREVTVKLVEEMAATFKERVAAMLSEGERLDGLLYQSQRNVLTSFGKYDELYRVMEKEEEALAAADAVDPARRRDLWLAEVNYSINVQKLQHCRVEYVTGMATLFQQYKTIEVWRSSVIQTALDTYTRKQKLTYGEMAGAMAGPLASVQYTAAALSAADDTDAKLFSTLRSPIASPLLVRCGFVKNQVGGSLFTSWKDVLCAITQDGYLHLLDLKEHTTRSILVSTEAMLSAIAMNDQNADVSSQSVCLANCRVEILGKSATPSFEITEVSPPSGLLSSMLRVGVSRTLTFQCPSQGDLIEWVVAAKQFISAGSSMVNR
;
A
#
# COMPACT_ATOMS: atom_id res chain seq x y z
N MET A 1 12.11 -109.75 -78.12
CA MET A 1 13.57 -109.76 -78.37
C MET A 1 14.08 -108.33 -78.21
N LYS A 2 15.03 -108.14 -77.27
CA LYS A 2 16.09 -107.12 -77.13
C LYS A 2 15.87 -105.72 -77.76
N SER A 3 15.77 -104.64 -76.96
CA SER A 3 16.89 -103.77 -76.47
C SER A 3 17.21 -102.67 -77.50
N THR A 4 17.31 -101.35 -77.27
CA THR A 4 17.82 -100.46 -76.19
C THR A 4 17.16 -99.06 -76.35
N ALA A 5 16.58 -98.43 -75.33
CA ALA A 5 17.19 -97.49 -74.35
C ALA A 5 17.80 -96.17 -74.90
N SER A 6 17.17 -95.06 -74.45
CA SER A 6 17.75 -93.77 -74.04
C SER A 6 18.50 -92.89 -75.05
N SER A 7 17.92 -91.71 -75.33
CA SER A 7 18.71 -90.49 -75.54
C SER A 7 18.02 -89.31 -74.84
N SER A 8 18.66 -88.91 -73.74
CA SER A 8 18.45 -87.70 -72.96
C SER A 8 18.69 -86.46 -73.84
N ALA A 9 17.64 -85.70 -74.14
CA ALA A 9 17.78 -84.32 -74.59
C ALA A 9 18.17 -83.44 -73.39
N ALA A 10 19.46 -83.42 -73.09
CA ALA A 10 20.04 -82.40 -72.24
C ALA A 10 19.92 -81.06 -72.98
N ALA A 11 19.02 -80.20 -72.50
CA ALA A 11 19.00 -78.78 -72.86
C ALA A 11 20.29 -78.13 -72.33
N LEU A 12 21.32 -78.11 -73.17
CA LEU A 12 22.51 -77.30 -72.97
C LEU A 12 22.13 -75.84 -73.26
N ASP A 13 21.81 -75.08 -72.21
CA ASP A 13 21.86 -73.61 -72.31
C ASP A 13 23.27 -73.21 -72.77
N PRO A 14 23.41 -72.40 -73.84
CA PRO A 14 24.73 -71.98 -74.28
C PRO A 14 25.42 -71.12 -73.22
N PRO A 15 26.73 -71.33 -72.93
CA PRO A 15 27.47 -70.58 -71.93
C PRO A 15 27.48 -69.06 -72.20
N ALA A 16 27.29 -68.64 -73.45
CA ALA A 16 27.17 -67.24 -73.86
C ALA A 16 25.89 -66.54 -73.33
N ALA A 17 24.77 -67.28 -73.19
CA ALA A 17 23.54 -66.71 -72.63
C ALA A 17 23.64 -66.52 -71.11
N ARG A 18 24.37 -67.42 -70.42
CA ARG A 18 24.63 -67.34 -68.98
C ARG A 18 25.57 -66.17 -68.63
N THR A 19 26.63 -65.95 -69.43
CA THR A 19 27.56 -64.82 -69.24
C THR A 19 26.92 -63.47 -69.58
N ALA A 20 26.10 -63.37 -70.63
CA ALA A 20 25.37 -62.16 -70.98
C ALA A 20 24.35 -61.74 -69.89
N SER A 21 23.61 -62.70 -69.33
CA SER A 21 22.66 -62.48 -68.22
C SER A 21 23.37 -62.04 -66.93
N SER A 22 24.53 -62.64 -66.63
CA SER A 22 25.38 -62.26 -65.48
C SER A 22 25.95 -60.83 -65.62
N HIS A 23 26.43 -60.46 -66.81
CA HIS A 23 26.94 -59.10 -67.08
C HIS A 23 25.84 -58.03 -66.98
N ALA A 24 24.65 -58.30 -67.54
CA ALA A 24 23.50 -57.40 -67.45
C ALA A 24 23.05 -57.20 -65.99
N ARG A 25 23.01 -58.28 -65.19
CA ARG A 25 22.70 -58.22 -63.75
C ARG A 25 23.69 -57.36 -62.97
N LYS A 26 25.00 -57.58 -63.16
CA LYS A 26 26.06 -56.78 -62.50
C LYS A 26 25.98 -55.29 -62.87
N SER A 27 25.62 -54.98 -64.12
CA SER A 27 25.41 -53.59 -64.58
C SER A 27 24.21 -52.93 -63.90
N VAL A 28 23.06 -53.60 -63.84
CA VAL A 28 21.85 -53.10 -63.17
C VAL A 28 22.06 -52.91 -61.67
N TRP A 29 22.77 -53.83 -61.02
CA TRP A 29 23.07 -53.70 -59.58
C TRP A 29 23.99 -52.52 -59.27
N ARG A 30 24.98 -52.25 -60.14
CA ARG A 30 25.82 -51.06 -60.03
C ARG A 30 24.99 -49.77 -60.09
N LEU A 31 24.06 -49.67 -61.04
CA LEU A 31 23.15 -48.52 -61.13
C LEU A 31 22.30 -48.33 -59.87
N LYS A 32 21.79 -49.42 -59.28
CA LYS A 32 21.03 -49.36 -58.01
C LYS A 32 21.88 -48.87 -56.85
N ARG A 33 23.14 -49.32 -56.77
CA ARG A 33 24.11 -48.88 -55.74
C ARG A 33 24.43 -47.40 -55.89
N ASP A 34 24.70 -46.95 -57.11
CA ASP A 34 25.01 -45.55 -57.40
C ASP A 34 23.80 -44.64 -57.07
N SER A 35 22.58 -45.02 -57.49
CA SER A 35 21.34 -44.31 -57.12
C SER A 35 21.16 -44.23 -55.60
N CYS A 36 21.34 -45.34 -54.88
CA CYS A 36 21.20 -45.36 -53.43
C CYS A 36 22.23 -44.46 -52.74
N ALA A 37 23.48 -44.43 -53.22
CA ALA A 37 24.51 -43.55 -52.68
C ALA A 37 24.13 -42.07 -52.87
N THR A 38 23.65 -41.71 -54.07
CA THR A 38 23.16 -40.35 -54.36
C THR A 38 21.96 -39.98 -53.47
N LEU A 39 20.98 -40.87 -53.32
CA LEU A 39 19.78 -40.58 -52.54
C LEU A 39 20.08 -40.46 -51.03
N ARG A 40 20.97 -41.30 -50.49
CA ARG A 40 21.45 -41.19 -49.10
C ARG A 40 22.21 -39.90 -48.86
N ALA A 41 23.07 -39.49 -49.79
CA ALA A 41 23.78 -38.22 -49.70
C ALA A 41 22.82 -37.02 -49.72
N PHE A 42 21.82 -37.06 -50.61
CA PHE A 42 20.77 -36.04 -50.66
C PHE A 42 19.96 -35.98 -49.35
N GLU A 43 19.50 -37.12 -48.82
CA GLU A 43 18.73 -37.15 -47.58
C GLU A 43 19.54 -36.66 -46.37
N ALA A 44 20.82 -37.02 -46.30
CA ALA A 44 21.73 -36.51 -45.28
C ALA A 44 21.85 -34.98 -45.36
N GLN A 45 22.00 -34.42 -46.56
CA GLN A 45 22.04 -32.98 -46.78
C GLN A 45 20.70 -32.31 -46.43
N ARG A 46 19.57 -32.89 -46.86
CA ARG A 46 18.22 -32.40 -46.57
C ARG A 46 17.99 -32.33 -45.06
N SER A 47 18.29 -33.43 -44.34
CA SER A 47 18.13 -33.50 -42.89
C SER A 47 18.99 -32.48 -42.16
N ALA A 48 20.29 -32.40 -42.52
CA ALA A 48 21.23 -31.45 -41.93
C ALA A 48 20.79 -29.99 -42.14
N GLN A 49 20.19 -29.67 -43.29
CA GLN A 49 19.71 -28.33 -43.58
C GLN A 49 18.36 -28.04 -42.94
N LEU A 50 17.38 -28.95 -43.01
CA LEU A 50 15.99 -28.62 -42.74
C LEU A 50 15.52 -28.95 -41.33
N ASP A 51 15.94 -30.08 -40.77
CA ASP A 51 15.33 -30.65 -39.57
C ASP A 51 15.59 -29.76 -38.34
N LYS A 52 16.77 -29.13 -38.29
CA LYS A 52 17.13 -28.16 -37.24
C LYS A 52 16.25 -26.91 -37.28
N PHE A 53 16.03 -26.34 -38.47
CA PHE A 53 15.19 -25.14 -38.59
C PHE A 53 13.74 -25.47 -38.28
N GLN A 54 13.22 -26.59 -38.76
CA GLN A 54 11.85 -26.99 -38.49
C GLN A 54 11.57 -27.20 -37.00
N THR A 55 12.52 -27.80 -36.27
CA THR A 55 12.42 -27.94 -34.81
C THR A 55 12.34 -26.57 -34.12
N ARG A 56 13.15 -25.62 -34.58
CA ARG A 56 13.16 -24.24 -34.07
C ARG A 56 11.88 -23.50 -34.42
N ASP A 57 11.39 -23.62 -35.64
CA ASP A 57 10.18 -22.95 -36.12
C ASP A 57 8.96 -23.41 -35.30
N ARG A 58 8.90 -24.71 -34.95
CA ARG A 58 7.87 -25.24 -34.07
C ARG A 58 7.96 -24.73 -32.64
N ALA A 59 9.18 -24.62 -32.09
CA ALA A 59 9.38 -24.02 -30.77
C ALA A 59 8.97 -22.55 -30.75
N TYR A 60 9.33 -21.81 -31.80
CA TYR A 60 8.92 -20.41 -31.99
C TYR A 60 7.40 -20.28 -32.09
N TRP A 61 6.74 -21.14 -32.87
CA TRP A 61 5.28 -21.15 -32.95
C TRP A 61 4.64 -21.34 -31.58
N ARG A 62 5.09 -22.31 -30.77
CA ARG A 62 4.55 -22.52 -29.42
C ARG A 62 4.72 -21.29 -28.53
N GLN A 63 5.90 -20.69 -28.53
CA GLN A 63 6.14 -19.46 -27.77
C GLN A 63 5.23 -18.32 -28.24
N PHE A 64 5.03 -18.19 -29.54
CA PHE A 64 4.11 -17.22 -30.12
C PHE A 64 2.65 -17.49 -29.72
N GLN A 65 2.23 -18.76 -29.65
CA GLN A 65 0.90 -19.13 -29.16
C GLN A 65 0.67 -18.72 -27.70
N ASP A 66 1.72 -18.76 -26.87
CA ASP A 66 1.63 -18.32 -25.48
C ASP A 66 1.51 -16.79 -25.40
N GLU A 67 2.33 -16.07 -26.17
CA GLU A 67 2.31 -14.60 -26.25
C GLU A 67 0.94 -14.08 -26.72
N ILE A 68 0.41 -14.64 -27.80
CA ILE A 68 -0.88 -14.18 -28.35
C ILE A 68 -2.05 -14.46 -27.41
N ARG A 69 -2.00 -15.55 -26.64
CA ARG A 69 -3.00 -15.87 -25.61
C ARG A 69 -2.89 -14.93 -24.40
N HIS A 70 -1.68 -14.48 -24.08
CA HIS A 70 -1.47 -13.53 -22.99
C HIS A 70 -2.21 -12.20 -23.23
N GLY A 71 -2.37 -11.77 -24.48
CA GLY A 71 -3.17 -10.59 -24.83
C GLY A 71 -4.64 -10.65 -24.34
N ASP A 72 -5.27 -11.84 -24.38
CA ASP A 72 -6.65 -12.03 -23.90
C ASP A 72 -6.74 -11.91 -22.37
N VAL A 73 -5.70 -12.38 -21.66
CA VAL A 73 -5.58 -12.23 -20.20
C VAL A 73 -5.50 -10.77 -19.81
N GLU A 74 -4.67 -9.98 -20.50
CA GLU A 74 -4.54 -8.54 -20.22
C GLU A 74 -5.83 -7.77 -20.56
N ASN A 75 -6.53 -8.13 -21.64
CA ASN A 75 -7.83 -7.54 -21.96
C ASN A 75 -8.87 -7.85 -20.87
N THR A 76 -8.90 -9.10 -20.38
CA THR A 76 -9.78 -9.52 -19.27
C THR A 76 -9.47 -8.75 -17.99
N ARG A 77 -8.18 -8.57 -17.69
CA ARG A 77 -7.73 -7.78 -16.55
C ARG A 77 -8.17 -6.31 -16.66
N LEU A 78 -8.08 -5.71 -17.84
CA LEU A 78 -8.54 -4.34 -18.09
C LEU A 78 -10.05 -4.19 -17.93
N MET A 79 -10.84 -5.13 -18.46
CA MET A 79 -12.30 -5.16 -18.27
C MET A 79 -12.67 -5.24 -16.79
N ARG A 80 -11.97 -6.10 -16.04
CA ARG A 80 -12.18 -6.23 -14.59
C ARG A 80 -11.84 -4.95 -13.84
N PHE A 81 -10.76 -4.26 -14.21
CA PHE A 81 -10.41 -2.97 -13.63
C PHE A 81 -11.55 -1.95 -13.77
N PHE A 82 -12.07 -1.76 -14.99
CA PHE A 82 -13.16 -0.81 -15.22
C PHE A 82 -14.44 -1.22 -14.49
N THR A 83 -14.77 -2.51 -14.46
CA THR A 83 -15.94 -3.01 -13.74
C THR A 83 -15.88 -2.65 -12.25
N LEU A 84 -14.76 -2.98 -11.58
CA LEU A 84 -14.56 -2.68 -10.16
C LEU A 84 -14.52 -1.17 -9.89
N ARG A 85 -13.92 -0.40 -10.79
CA ARG A 85 -13.85 1.06 -10.65
C ARG A 85 -15.25 1.70 -10.71
N LEU A 86 -16.08 1.28 -11.65
CA LEU A 86 -17.44 1.77 -11.80
C LEU A 86 -18.33 1.35 -10.63
N GLU A 87 -18.18 0.11 -10.15
CA GLU A 87 -18.87 -0.39 -8.95
C GLU A 87 -18.51 0.45 -7.71
N ALA A 88 -17.23 0.77 -7.50
CA ALA A 88 -16.79 1.61 -6.40
C ALA A 88 -17.41 3.01 -6.44
N ASP A 89 -17.48 3.63 -7.63
CA ASP A 89 -18.10 4.95 -7.79
C ASP A 89 -19.63 4.92 -7.54
N LEU A 90 -20.31 3.83 -7.91
CA LEU A 90 -21.74 3.63 -7.62
C LEU A 90 -22.00 3.41 -6.13
N VAL A 91 -21.17 2.60 -5.46
CA VAL A 91 -21.25 2.40 -4.00
C VAL A 91 -21.02 3.70 -3.26
N TYR A 92 -20.07 4.52 -3.72
CA TYR A 92 -19.83 5.85 -3.13
C TYR A 92 -21.00 6.81 -3.35
N ALA A 93 -21.60 6.82 -4.54
CA ALA A 93 -22.81 7.61 -4.81
C ALA A 93 -23.97 7.19 -3.89
N GLU A 94 -24.14 5.89 -3.64
CA GLU A 94 -25.17 5.39 -2.74
C GLU A 94 -24.91 5.78 -1.27
N ALA A 95 -23.65 5.72 -0.81
CA ALA A 95 -23.29 6.18 0.53
C ALA A 95 -23.60 7.67 0.75
N LEU A 96 -23.43 8.51 -0.28
CA LEU A 96 -23.81 9.92 -0.24
C LEU A 96 -25.33 10.10 -0.09
N ARG A 97 -26.15 9.31 -0.80
CA ARG A 97 -27.62 9.32 -0.65
C ARG A 97 -28.05 8.89 0.75
N GLN A 98 -27.43 7.84 1.29
CA GLN A 98 -27.71 7.37 2.65
C GLN A 98 -27.36 8.42 3.71
N THR A 99 -26.23 9.11 3.54
CA THR A 99 -25.84 10.22 4.44
C THR A 99 -26.88 11.33 4.42
N ARG A 100 -27.40 11.68 3.24
CA ARG A 100 -28.47 12.67 3.12
C ARG A 100 -29.75 12.25 3.85
N GLN A 101 -30.16 10.98 3.74
CA GLN A 101 -31.37 10.50 4.43
C GLN A 101 -31.28 10.66 5.95
N VAL A 102 -30.08 10.53 6.53
CA VAL A 102 -29.84 10.80 7.96
C VAL A 102 -29.97 12.30 8.28
N LEU A 103 -29.51 13.18 7.38
CA LEU A 103 -29.64 14.63 7.53
C LEU A 103 -31.09 15.11 7.43
N ASP A 104 -31.91 14.45 6.61
CA ASP A 104 -33.32 14.78 6.39
C ASP A 104 -34.27 14.11 7.42
N ALA A 105 -33.75 13.26 8.33
CA ALA A 105 -34.57 12.58 9.34
C ALA A 105 -35.14 13.60 10.36
N PRO A 106 -36.46 13.61 10.61
CA PRO A 106 -37.06 14.55 11.54
C PRO A 106 -36.50 14.31 12.94
N THR A 107 -35.91 15.35 13.54
CA THR A 107 -35.63 15.40 14.98
C THR A 107 -36.89 15.00 15.73
N THR A 108 -36.85 13.87 16.43
CA THR A 108 -38.00 13.35 17.16
C THR A 108 -38.44 14.40 18.18
N PRO A 109 -39.69 14.93 18.12
CA PRO A 109 -40.16 15.94 19.05
C PRO A 109 -40.49 15.25 20.37
N GLY A 110 -39.54 15.24 21.28
CA GLY A 110 -39.68 14.59 22.58
C GLY A 110 -38.82 15.27 23.62
N LEU A 111 -38.99 16.59 23.78
CA LEU A 111 -38.55 17.39 24.93
C LEU A 111 -39.32 18.73 24.88
N THR A 112 -40.64 18.66 25.02
CA THR A 112 -41.39 19.77 25.57
C THR A 112 -41.19 19.72 27.08
N ASP A 113 -40.42 20.65 27.64
CA ASP A 113 -40.76 21.17 28.95
C ASP A 113 -40.46 22.67 29.01
N SER A 114 -41.44 23.33 29.63
CA SER A 114 -41.62 24.75 29.85
C SER A 114 -40.46 25.36 30.62
N ASP A 115 -39.90 26.47 30.13
CA ASP A 115 -40.00 27.76 30.83
C ASP A 115 -39.22 28.90 30.14
N GLY A 116 -39.92 30.03 30.00
CA GLY A 116 -39.43 31.36 30.36
C GLY A 116 -38.12 31.91 29.80
N SER A 117 -38.27 32.82 28.82
CA SER A 117 -37.54 34.09 28.74
C SER A 117 -36.00 34.05 28.63
N SER A 118 -35.49 33.96 27.39
CA SER A 118 -34.31 34.73 26.96
C SER A 118 -34.18 34.72 25.42
N THR A 119 -34.08 35.93 24.86
CA THR A 119 -33.39 36.31 23.61
C THR A 119 -33.62 35.51 22.31
N SER A 120 -34.02 36.25 21.27
CA SER A 120 -34.36 35.81 19.90
C SER A 120 -33.20 35.23 19.07
N GLU A 121 -32.09 34.79 19.67
CA GLU A 121 -30.92 34.28 18.95
C GLU A 121 -30.96 32.76 18.73
N PHE A 122 -31.50 32.00 19.70
CA PHE A 122 -31.64 30.53 19.60
C PHE A 122 -32.47 30.04 18.39
N PRO A 123 -33.61 30.65 18.01
CA PRO A 123 -34.39 30.22 16.84
C PRO A 123 -33.65 30.48 15.52
N VAL A 124 -32.84 31.55 15.47
CA VAL A 124 -32.08 31.96 14.28
C VAL A 124 -30.89 31.03 14.05
N VAL A 125 -30.20 30.61 15.11
CA VAL A 125 -29.10 29.63 15.07
C VAL A 125 -29.61 28.24 14.65
N GLN A 126 -30.77 27.81 15.16
CA GLN A 126 -31.38 26.54 14.76
C GLN A 126 -31.82 26.58 13.28
N SER A 127 -32.28 27.74 12.80
CA SER A 127 -32.64 27.98 11.40
C SER A 127 -31.42 27.99 10.46
N SER A 128 -30.30 28.60 10.86
CA SER A 128 -29.08 28.67 10.04
C SER A 128 -28.36 27.33 9.94
N VAL A 129 -28.28 26.57 11.05
CA VAL A 129 -27.75 25.20 11.05
C VAL A 129 -28.62 24.28 10.21
N SER A 130 -29.95 24.37 10.31
CA SER A 130 -30.86 23.62 9.44
C SER A 130 -30.66 23.94 7.96
N LYS A 131 -30.52 25.23 7.59
CA LYS A 131 -30.21 25.64 6.21
C LYS A 131 -28.85 25.11 5.72
N ALA A 132 -27.83 25.13 6.58
CA ALA A 132 -26.51 24.61 6.28
C ALA A 132 -26.53 23.09 6.04
N LEU A 133 -27.25 22.34 6.89
CA LEU A 133 -27.41 20.89 6.73
C LEU A 133 -28.21 20.55 5.46
N CYS A 134 -29.28 21.29 5.15
CA CYS A 134 -30.01 21.16 3.89
C CYS A 134 -29.10 21.42 2.67
N ALA A 135 -28.29 22.48 2.70
CA ALA A 135 -27.37 22.81 1.61
C ALA A 135 -26.28 21.73 1.43
N VAL A 136 -25.76 21.16 2.52
CA VAL A 136 -24.84 20.02 2.47
C VAL A 136 -25.53 18.78 1.87
N GLY A 137 -26.76 18.49 2.27
CA GLY A 137 -27.55 17.41 1.68
C GLY A 137 -27.79 17.61 0.18
N GLU A 138 -28.08 18.83 -0.27
CA GLU A 138 -28.21 19.18 -1.70
C GLU A 138 -26.93 18.93 -2.48
N VAL A 139 -25.80 19.33 -1.94
CA VAL A 139 -24.50 19.04 -2.54
C VAL A 139 -24.23 17.54 -2.62
N GLN A 140 -24.47 16.79 -1.54
CA GLN A 140 -24.28 15.34 -1.52
C GLN A 140 -25.12 14.63 -2.58
N GLN A 141 -26.38 15.04 -2.73
CA GLN A 141 -27.28 14.52 -3.75
C GLN A 141 -26.79 14.83 -5.16
N GLN A 142 -26.37 16.07 -5.43
CA GLN A 142 -25.82 16.46 -6.74
C GLN A 142 -24.55 15.68 -7.08
N VAL A 143 -23.66 15.48 -6.10
CA VAL A 143 -22.43 14.68 -6.30
C VAL A 143 -22.79 13.22 -6.60
N ALA A 144 -23.74 12.63 -5.88
CA ALA A 144 -24.20 11.26 -6.14
C ALA A 144 -24.77 11.11 -7.56
N GLU A 145 -25.63 12.03 -7.99
CA GLU A 145 -26.21 12.04 -9.35
C GLU A 145 -25.13 12.21 -10.43
N LYS A 146 -24.15 13.09 -10.20
CA LYS A 146 -23.04 13.31 -11.13
C LYS A 146 -22.13 12.09 -11.24
N LEU A 147 -21.88 11.38 -10.15
CA LEU A 147 -21.14 10.12 -10.16
C LEU A 147 -21.90 9.01 -10.92
N GLU A 148 -23.22 8.91 -10.74
CA GLU A 148 -24.05 7.96 -11.49
C GLU A 148 -24.09 8.27 -12.99
N GLN A 149 -24.20 9.55 -13.36
CA GLN A 149 -24.09 9.98 -14.77
C GLN A 149 -22.72 9.67 -15.34
N PHE A 150 -21.64 9.97 -14.60
CA PHE A 150 -20.27 9.66 -15.02
C PHE A 150 -20.07 8.16 -15.24
N THR A 151 -20.48 7.32 -14.30
CA THR A 151 -20.36 5.86 -14.41
C THR A 151 -21.16 5.32 -15.59
N THR A 152 -22.37 5.84 -15.83
CA THR A 152 -23.20 5.48 -17.00
C THR A 152 -22.50 5.83 -18.32
N VAL A 153 -21.93 7.03 -18.40
CA VAL A 153 -21.20 7.49 -19.59
C VAL A 153 -19.93 6.67 -19.82
N VAL A 154 -19.14 6.42 -18.77
CA VAL A 154 -17.92 5.60 -18.88
C VAL A 154 -18.26 4.17 -19.26
N LYS A 155 -19.29 3.56 -18.65
CA LYS A 155 -19.74 2.21 -19.01
C LYS A 155 -20.05 2.12 -20.50
N ARG A 156 -20.82 3.08 -21.04
CA ARG A 156 -21.21 3.09 -22.45
C ARG A 156 -20.05 3.41 -23.39
N GLU A 157 -19.32 4.49 -23.15
CA GLU A 157 -18.36 5.06 -24.10
C GLU A 157 -16.95 4.45 -23.97
N VAL A 158 -16.60 3.90 -22.82
CA VAL A 158 -15.29 3.30 -22.55
C VAL A 158 -15.41 1.80 -22.45
N THR A 159 -16.23 1.27 -21.53
CA THR A 159 -16.28 -0.17 -21.28
C THR A 159 -16.89 -0.92 -22.45
N VAL A 160 -18.16 -0.66 -22.78
CA VAL A 160 -18.90 -1.38 -23.84
C VAL A 160 -18.32 -1.07 -25.21
N LYS A 161 -18.33 0.22 -25.61
CA LYS A 161 -17.98 0.62 -26.97
C LYS A 161 -16.52 0.40 -27.34
N LEU A 162 -15.60 0.49 -26.38
CA LEU A 162 -14.16 0.39 -26.68
C LEU A 162 -13.59 -0.91 -26.16
N VAL A 163 -13.65 -1.17 -24.85
CA VAL A 163 -12.92 -2.29 -24.24
C VAL A 163 -13.55 -3.64 -24.57
N GLU A 164 -14.88 -3.78 -24.45
CA GLU A 164 -15.59 -5.05 -24.72
C GLU A 164 -15.58 -5.39 -26.21
N GLU A 165 -15.91 -4.43 -27.08
CA GLU A 165 -15.82 -4.61 -28.54
C GLU A 165 -14.39 -4.99 -28.97
N MET A 166 -13.38 -4.36 -28.36
CA MET A 166 -11.98 -4.66 -28.64
C MET A 166 -11.61 -6.06 -28.18
N ALA A 167 -11.96 -6.44 -26.96
CA ALA A 167 -11.67 -7.76 -26.40
C ALA A 167 -12.35 -8.87 -27.22
N ALA A 168 -13.61 -8.69 -27.61
CA ALA A 168 -14.35 -9.64 -28.43
C ALA A 168 -13.70 -9.84 -29.81
N THR A 169 -13.41 -8.74 -30.51
CA THR A 169 -12.77 -8.80 -31.83
C THR A 169 -11.35 -9.37 -31.74
N PHE A 170 -10.60 -9.02 -30.68
CA PHE A 170 -9.27 -9.58 -30.42
C PHE A 170 -9.34 -11.10 -30.27
N LYS A 171 -10.22 -11.58 -29.39
CA LYS A 171 -10.42 -13.01 -29.12
C LYS A 171 -10.80 -13.80 -30.37
N GLU A 172 -11.74 -13.28 -31.17
CA GLU A 172 -12.16 -13.92 -32.42
C GLU A 172 -10.98 -14.07 -33.41
N ARG A 173 -10.25 -12.97 -33.65
CA ARG A 173 -9.12 -12.98 -34.59
C ARG A 173 -7.97 -13.86 -34.11
N VAL A 174 -7.66 -13.83 -32.81
CA VAL A 174 -6.65 -14.70 -32.21
C VAL A 174 -7.04 -16.16 -32.36
N ALA A 175 -8.31 -16.52 -32.12
CA ALA A 175 -8.78 -17.90 -32.29
C ALA A 175 -8.63 -18.38 -33.74
N ALA A 176 -8.98 -17.54 -34.72
CA ALA A 176 -8.80 -17.85 -36.14
C ALA A 176 -7.31 -18.04 -36.50
N MET A 177 -6.44 -17.15 -36.02
CA MET A 177 -5.00 -17.24 -36.27
C MET A 177 -4.36 -18.47 -35.63
N LEU A 178 -4.77 -18.83 -34.40
CA LEU A 178 -4.29 -20.03 -33.72
C LEU A 178 -4.71 -21.29 -34.48
N SER A 179 -5.97 -21.36 -34.92
CA SER A 179 -6.47 -22.49 -35.71
C SER A 179 -5.71 -22.65 -37.02
N GLU A 180 -5.44 -21.55 -37.73
CA GLU A 180 -4.71 -21.60 -39.00
C GLU A 180 -3.23 -21.95 -38.80
N GLY A 181 -2.57 -21.39 -37.78
CA GLY A 181 -1.19 -21.75 -37.47
C GLY A 181 -1.02 -23.20 -37.01
N GLU A 182 -1.98 -23.74 -36.25
CA GLU A 182 -2.02 -25.17 -35.90
C GLU A 182 -2.21 -26.06 -37.12
N ARG A 183 -3.06 -25.66 -38.07
CA ARG A 183 -3.21 -26.35 -39.36
C ARG A 183 -1.88 -26.38 -40.13
N LEU A 184 -1.20 -25.24 -40.24
CA LEU A 184 0.08 -25.12 -40.96
C LEU A 184 1.19 -25.95 -40.28
N ASP A 185 1.36 -25.85 -38.95
CA ASP A 185 2.34 -26.67 -38.20
C ASP A 185 2.05 -28.17 -38.35
N GLY A 186 0.77 -28.55 -38.25
CA GLY A 186 0.32 -29.93 -38.40
C GLY A 186 0.64 -30.51 -39.77
N LEU A 187 0.35 -29.78 -40.84
CA LEU A 187 0.66 -30.19 -42.22
C LEU A 187 2.17 -30.33 -42.45
N LEU A 188 2.96 -29.36 -41.99
CA LEU A 188 4.41 -29.38 -42.14
C LEU A 188 5.02 -30.58 -41.40
N TYR A 189 4.58 -30.83 -40.16
CA TYR A 189 5.00 -31.98 -39.37
C TYR A 189 4.64 -33.32 -40.03
N GLN A 190 3.41 -33.43 -40.53
CA GLN A 190 2.96 -34.65 -41.21
C GLN A 190 3.74 -34.89 -42.52
N SER A 191 4.00 -33.85 -43.30
CA SER A 191 4.75 -33.94 -44.55
C SER A 191 6.19 -34.41 -44.30
N GLN A 192 6.84 -33.88 -43.27
CA GLN A 192 8.17 -34.32 -42.83
C GLN A 192 8.17 -35.80 -42.41
N ARG A 193 7.17 -36.23 -41.64
CA ARG A 193 7.03 -37.64 -41.22
C ARG A 193 6.87 -38.57 -42.43
N ASN A 194 6.15 -38.14 -43.47
CA ASN A 194 5.98 -38.91 -44.70
C ASN A 194 7.31 -39.07 -45.46
N VAL A 195 8.15 -38.03 -45.50
CA VAL A 195 9.51 -38.10 -46.09
C VAL A 195 10.36 -39.12 -45.34
N LEU A 196 10.46 -39.02 -44.01
CA LEU A 196 11.24 -39.95 -43.20
C LEU A 196 10.74 -41.40 -43.35
N THR A 197 9.42 -41.60 -43.37
CA THR A 197 8.82 -42.93 -43.53
C THR A 197 9.09 -43.51 -44.93
N SER A 198 8.97 -42.70 -45.98
CA SER A 198 9.22 -43.16 -47.35
C SER A 198 10.69 -43.44 -47.62
N PHE A 199 11.60 -42.63 -47.05
CA PHE A 199 13.04 -42.89 -47.09
C PHE A 199 13.41 -44.17 -46.34
N GLY A 200 12.88 -44.36 -45.12
CA GLY A 200 13.12 -45.58 -44.35
C GLY A 200 12.67 -46.84 -45.09
N LYS A 201 11.54 -46.79 -45.80
CA LYS A 201 11.07 -47.89 -46.67
C LYS A 201 12.01 -48.14 -47.86
N TYR A 202 12.52 -47.08 -48.49
CA TYR A 202 13.50 -47.20 -49.57
C TYR A 202 14.81 -47.82 -49.06
N ASP A 203 15.35 -47.33 -47.95
CA ASP A 203 16.63 -47.77 -47.40
C ASP A 203 16.58 -49.22 -46.93
N GLU A 204 15.48 -49.62 -46.27
CA GLU A 204 15.28 -51.01 -45.87
C GLU A 204 15.14 -51.95 -47.08
N LEU A 205 14.37 -51.53 -48.10
CA LEU A 205 14.23 -52.31 -49.33
C LEU A 205 15.59 -52.51 -50.01
N TYR A 206 16.41 -51.46 -50.09
CA TYR A 206 17.76 -51.55 -50.63
C TYR A 206 18.63 -52.54 -49.84
N ARG A 207 18.64 -52.45 -48.50
CA ARG A 207 19.42 -53.35 -47.64
C ARG A 207 19.02 -54.82 -47.79
N VAL A 208 17.73 -55.11 -47.93
CA VAL A 208 17.26 -56.48 -48.18
C VAL A 208 17.74 -56.96 -49.54
N MET A 209 17.61 -56.14 -50.58
CA MET A 209 18.09 -56.48 -51.92
C MET A 209 19.62 -56.66 -51.98
N GLU A 210 20.37 -55.89 -51.19
CA GLU A 210 21.83 -56.00 -51.09
C GLU A 210 22.26 -57.32 -50.47
N LYS A 211 21.63 -57.72 -49.35
CA LYS A 211 21.87 -59.04 -48.74
C LYS A 211 21.48 -60.19 -49.66
N GLU A 212 20.37 -60.07 -50.39
CA GLU A 212 19.93 -61.06 -51.38
C GLU A 212 20.95 -61.17 -52.54
N GLU A 213 21.49 -60.05 -53.02
CA GLU A 213 22.52 -60.05 -54.08
C GLU A 213 23.85 -60.64 -53.59
N GLU A 214 24.29 -60.32 -52.37
CA GLU A 214 25.49 -60.92 -51.76
C GLU A 214 25.35 -62.44 -51.57
N ALA A 215 24.19 -62.91 -51.11
CA ALA A 215 23.91 -64.33 -50.95
C ALA A 215 23.85 -65.06 -52.30
N LEU A 216 23.25 -64.46 -53.32
CA LEU A 216 23.20 -65.02 -54.68
C LEU A 216 24.57 -65.02 -55.37
N ALA A 217 25.40 -64.01 -55.11
CA ALA A 217 26.79 -63.98 -55.57
C ALA A 217 27.66 -65.06 -54.92
N ALA A 218 27.35 -65.45 -53.67
CA ALA A 218 28.05 -66.53 -52.96
C ALA A 218 27.56 -67.94 -53.36
N ALA A 219 26.30 -68.08 -53.76
CA ALA A 219 25.67 -69.38 -54.08
C ALA A 219 25.71 -69.78 -55.56
N ASP A 220 26.22 -68.92 -56.45
CA ASP A 220 26.24 -69.09 -57.92
C ASP A 220 24.86 -69.51 -58.52
N ALA A 221 23.78 -69.11 -57.83
CA ALA A 221 22.41 -69.52 -58.12
C ALA A 221 21.66 -68.45 -58.93
N VAL A 222 20.96 -68.88 -59.97
CA VAL A 222 20.11 -68.04 -60.82
C VAL A 222 18.66 -68.19 -60.34
N ASP A 223 18.22 -67.36 -59.39
CA ASP A 223 16.80 -67.27 -59.04
C ASP A 223 16.11 -66.16 -59.86
N PRO A 224 15.08 -66.45 -60.69
CA PRO A 224 14.36 -65.46 -61.48
C PRO A 224 13.26 -64.66 -60.74
N ALA A 225 12.89 -64.97 -59.50
CA ALA A 225 11.52 -64.68 -59.04
C ALA A 225 11.30 -63.64 -57.91
N ARG A 226 12.29 -62.83 -57.50
CA ARG A 226 12.04 -61.69 -56.59
C ARG A 226 12.67 -60.39 -57.08
N ARG A 227 12.27 -59.92 -58.26
CA ARG A 227 12.59 -58.54 -58.68
C ARG A 227 11.72 -57.55 -57.88
N ARG A 228 12.15 -57.23 -56.67
CA ARG A 228 11.58 -56.10 -55.94
C ARG A 228 11.96 -54.80 -56.66
N ASP A 229 10.99 -53.93 -56.84
CA ASP A 229 11.16 -52.67 -57.58
C ASP A 229 11.60 -51.55 -56.63
N LEU A 230 12.91 -51.29 -56.63
CA LEU A 230 13.50 -50.19 -55.86
C LEU A 230 13.07 -48.81 -56.39
N TRP A 231 12.82 -48.69 -57.69
CA TRP A 231 12.46 -47.42 -58.32
C TRP A 231 11.11 -46.92 -57.81
N LEU A 232 10.13 -47.79 -57.60
CA LEU A 232 8.84 -47.38 -57.03
C LEU A 232 8.98 -46.78 -55.62
N ALA A 233 9.90 -47.31 -54.80
CA ALA A 233 10.20 -46.75 -53.48
C ALA A 233 10.92 -45.39 -53.60
N GLU A 234 11.83 -45.24 -54.57
CA GLU A 234 12.52 -43.99 -54.89
C GLU A 234 11.56 -42.90 -55.36
N VAL A 235 10.64 -43.24 -56.26
CA VAL A 235 9.58 -42.35 -56.75
C VAL A 235 8.68 -41.90 -55.60
N ASN A 236 8.26 -42.83 -54.74
CA ASN A 236 7.43 -42.48 -53.59
C ASN A 236 8.16 -41.55 -52.61
N TYR A 237 9.45 -41.78 -52.34
CA TYR A 237 10.26 -40.85 -51.57
C TYR A 237 10.34 -39.47 -52.24
N SER A 238 10.68 -39.43 -53.54
CA SER A 238 10.82 -38.19 -54.31
C SER A 238 9.52 -37.37 -54.33
N ILE A 239 8.37 -38.01 -54.48
CA ILE A 239 7.05 -37.36 -54.40
C ILE A 239 6.84 -36.74 -53.02
N ASN A 240 7.18 -37.44 -51.94
CA ASN A 240 7.03 -36.89 -50.59
C ASN A 240 8.00 -35.73 -50.33
N VAL A 241 9.21 -35.76 -50.87
CA VAL A 241 10.15 -34.62 -50.81
C VAL A 241 9.59 -33.40 -51.53
N GLN A 242 9.01 -33.58 -52.72
CA GLN A 242 8.35 -32.48 -53.47
C GLN A 242 7.14 -31.92 -52.71
N LYS A 243 6.33 -32.77 -52.10
CA LYS A 243 5.21 -32.35 -51.23
C LYS A 243 5.71 -31.58 -50.01
N LEU A 244 6.81 -32.00 -49.39
CA LEU A 244 7.44 -31.28 -48.29
C LEU A 244 7.93 -29.91 -48.75
N GLN A 245 8.59 -29.81 -49.91
CA GLN A 245 9.04 -28.53 -50.45
C GLN A 245 7.87 -27.55 -50.64
N HIS A 246 6.77 -28.00 -51.24
CA HIS A 246 5.58 -27.17 -51.42
C HIS A 246 4.96 -26.75 -50.07
N CYS A 247 4.80 -27.70 -49.16
CA CYS A 247 4.25 -27.46 -47.82
C CYS A 247 5.12 -26.48 -47.00
N ARG A 248 6.45 -26.50 -47.18
CA ARG A 248 7.34 -25.53 -46.52
C ARG A 248 7.14 -24.11 -47.03
N VAL A 249 6.89 -23.92 -48.33
CA VAL A 249 6.57 -22.61 -48.88
C VAL A 249 5.24 -22.11 -48.30
N GLU A 250 4.20 -22.97 -48.31
CA GLU A 250 2.90 -22.64 -47.72
C GLU A 250 3.03 -22.28 -46.23
N TYR A 251 3.79 -23.05 -45.45
CA TYR A 251 4.03 -22.79 -44.03
C TYR A 251 4.71 -21.44 -43.81
N VAL A 252 5.84 -21.17 -44.49
CA VAL A 252 6.59 -19.92 -44.27
C VAL A 252 5.75 -18.71 -44.67
N THR A 253 5.07 -18.77 -45.81
CA THR A 253 4.20 -17.69 -46.28
C THR A 253 3.00 -17.50 -45.34
N GLY A 254 2.32 -18.59 -44.97
CA GLY A 254 1.16 -18.54 -44.08
C GLY A 254 1.51 -18.01 -42.69
N MET A 255 2.58 -18.52 -42.07
CA MET A 255 3.04 -18.05 -40.76
C MET A 255 3.47 -16.58 -40.81
N ALA A 256 4.16 -16.14 -41.88
CA ALA A 256 4.49 -14.72 -42.06
C ALA A 256 3.24 -13.84 -42.13
N THR A 257 2.19 -14.29 -42.83
CA THR A 257 0.90 -13.59 -42.86
C THR A 257 0.26 -13.54 -41.46
N LEU A 258 0.27 -14.63 -40.70
CA LEU A 258 -0.24 -14.66 -39.32
C LEU A 258 0.51 -13.68 -38.41
N PHE A 259 1.84 -13.60 -38.51
CA PHE A 259 2.62 -12.64 -37.72
C PHE A 259 2.34 -11.19 -38.10
N GLN A 260 2.12 -10.90 -39.38
CA GLN A 260 1.70 -9.56 -39.81
C GLN A 260 0.29 -9.21 -39.31
N GLN A 261 -0.65 -10.17 -39.39
CA GLN A 261 -2.00 -10.00 -38.83
C GLN A 261 -1.94 -9.72 -37.32
N TYR A 262 -1.09 -10.45 -36.59
CA TYR A 262 -0.86 -10.21 -35.16
C TYR A 262 -0.33 -8.80 -34.89
N LYS A 263 0.68 -8.37 -35.67
CA LYS A 263 1.21 -7.02 -35.52
C LYS A 263 0.12 -5.97 -35.72
N THR A 264 -0.73 -6.13 -36.74
CA THR A 264 -1.84 -5.20 -37.01
C THR A 264 -2.85 -5.18 -35.86
N ILE A 265 -3.25 -6.35 -35.35
CA ILE A 265 -4.21 -6.41 -34.25
C ILE A 265 -3.64 -5.87 -32.95
N GLU A 266 -2.34 -6.05 -32.69
CA GLU A 266 -1.71 -5.56 -31.46
C GLU A 266 -1.54 -4.04 -31.46
N VAL A 267 -1.21 -3.44 -32.62
CA VAL A 267 -1.19 -2.00 -32.79
C VAL A 267 -2.59 -1.41 -32.62
N TRP A 268 -3.60 -2.04 -33.21
CA TRP A 268 -5.00 -1.63 -33.04
C TRP A 268 -5.45 -1.74 -31.57
N ARG A 269 -5.15 -2.86 -30.89
CA ARG A 269 -5.44 -3.09 -29.47
C ARG A 269 -4.85 -1.96 -28.61
N SER A 270 -3.58 -1.67 -28.80
CA SER A 270 -2.89 -0.58 -28.10
C SER A 270 -3.55 0.78 -28.33
N SER A 271 -3.93 1.09 -29.58
CA SER A 271 -4.61 2.34 -29.93
C SER A 271 -6.00 2.47 -29.28
N VAL A 272 -6.76 1.38 -29.21
CA VAL A 272 -8.08 1.38 -28.55
C VAL A 272 -7.94 1.56 -27.04
N ILE A 273 -6.98 0.88 -26.41
CA ILE A 273 -6.70 1.04 -24.98
C ILE A 273 -6.31 2.48 -24.66
N GLN A 274 -5.43 3.09 -25.45
CA GLN A 274 -5.05 4.49 -25.28
C GLN A 274 -6.28 5.41 -25.40
N THR A 275 -7.11 5.20 -26.41
CA THR A 275 -8.35 5.99 -26.63
C THR A 275 -9.32 5.83 -25.47
N ALA A 276 -9.46 4.62 -24.91
CA ALA A 276 -10.29 4.31 -23.76
C ALA A 276 -9.81 5.07 -22.51
N LEU A 277 -8.50 5.05 -22.24
CA LEU A 277 -7.88 5.76 -21.11
C LEU A 277 -7.99 7.28 -21.25
N ASP A 278 -7.77 7.82 -22.44
CA ASP A 278 -7.91 9.25 -22.72
C ASP A 278 -9.35 9.71 -22.55
N THR A 279 -10.31 8.92 -23.04
CA THR A 279 -11.74 9.21 -22.89
C THR A 279 -12.15 9.14 -21.43
N TYR A 280 -11.76 8.10 -20.70
CA TYR A 280 -12.00 7.98 -19.27
C TYR A 280 -11.45 9.18 -18.50
N THR A 281 -10.17 9.50 -18.71
CA THR A 281 -9.49 10.60 -18.00
C THR A 281 -10.13 11.95 -18.31
N ARG A 282 -10.49 12.20 -19.57
CA ARG A 282 -11.17 13.44 -19.98
C ARG A 282 -12.53 13.58 -19.30
N LYS A 283 -13.33 12.51 -19.30
CA LYS A 283 -14.65 12.49 -18.64
C LYS A 283 -14.50 12.69 -17.14
N GLN A 284 -13.53 12.01 -16.52
CA GLN A 284 -13.26 12.11 -15.09
C GLN A 284 -12.89 13.56 -14.70
N LYS A 285 -11.99 14.20 -15.44
CA LYS A 285 -11.61 15.60 -15.22
C LYS A 285 -12.78 16.55 -15.37
N LEU A 286 -13.60 16.36 -16.41
CA LEU A 286 -14.79 17.19 -16.65
C LEU A 286 -15.78 17.06 -15.48
N THR A 287 -16.15 15.84 -15.12
CA THR A 287 -17.14 15.59 -14.06
C THR A 287 -16.64 16.09 -12.70
N TYR A 288 -15.39 15.83 -12.32
CA TYR A 288 -14.87 16.36 -11.05
C TYR A 288 -14.70 17.88 -11.06
N GLY A 289 -14.41 18.50 -12.21
CA GLY A 289 -14.43 19.95 -12.35
C GLY A 289 -15.82 20.55 -12.11
N GLU A 290 -16.86 19.93 -12.68
CA GLU A 290 -18.25 20.32 -12.44
C GLU A 290 -18.67 20.14 -10.98
N MET A 291 -18.31 19.01 -10.36
CA MET A 291 -18.57 18.76 -8.94
C MET A 291 -17.89 19.80 -8.04
N ALA A 292 -16.61 20.10 -8.29
CA ALA A 292 -15.87 21.10 -7.51
C ALA A 292 -16.52 22.49 -7.59
N GLY A 293 -16.99 22.89 -8.78
CA GLY A 293 -17.74 24.13 -8.96
C GLY A 293 -19.05 24.16 -8.19
N ALA A 294 -19.82 23.07 -8.22
CA ALA A 294 -21.10 22.95 -7.50
C ALA A 294 -20.92 22.97 -5.97
N MET A 295 -19.81 22.46 -5.44
CA MET A 295 -19.52 22.43 -4.00
C MET A 295 -19.07 23.78 -3.42
N ALA A 296 -18.47 24.66 -4.21
CA ALA A 296 -17.80 25.86 -3.71
C ALA A 296 -18.74 26.87 -3.01
N GLY A 297 -19.93 27.09 -3.55
CA GLY A 297 -20.91 28.02 -2.98
C GLY A 297 -21.47 27.55 -1.62
N PRO A 298 -22.03 26.34 -1.54
CA PRO A 298 -22.58 25.80 -0.30
C PRO A 298 -21.53 25.69 0.82
N LEU A 299 -20.29 25.28 0.52
CA LEU A 299 -19.22 25.21 1.52
C LEU A 299 -18.87 26.57 2.13
N ALA A 300 -18.89 27.64 1.33
CA ALA A 300 -18.67 28.99 1.85
C ALA A 300 -19.74 29.38 2.88
N SER A 301 -21.02 29.04 2.62
CA SER A 301 -22.13 29.34 3.54
C SER A 301 -22.03 28.60 4.89
N VAL A 302 -21.53 27.35 4.88
CA VAL A 302 -21.30 26.55 6.09
C VAL A 302 -20.16 27.15 6.92
N GLN A 303 -19.07 27.60 6.28
CA GLN A 303 -17.94 28.23 6.97
C GLN A 303 -18.32 29.51 7.70
N TYR A 304 -19.17 30.36 7.10
CA TYR A 304 -19.69 31.55 7.79
C TYR A 304 -20.50 31.20 9.04
N THR A 305 -21.31 30.14 8.97
CA THR A 305 -22.14 29.71 10.11
C THR A 305 -21.29 29.14 11.25
N ALA A 306 -20.26 28.35 10.93
CA ALA A 306 -19.32 27.83 11.92
C ALA A 306 -18.49 28.94 12.60
N ALA A 307 -17.99 29.90 11.82
CA ALA A 307 -17.26 31.05 12.36
C ALA A 307 -18.13 31.93 13.28
N ALA A 308 -19.41 32.10 12.96
CA ALA A 308 -20.34 32.84 13.80
C ALA A 308 -20.61 32.15 15.14
N LEU A 309 -20.65 30.81 15.16
CA LEU A 309 -20.81 30.03 16.40
C LEU A 309 -19.55 30.06 17.28
N SER A 310 -18.35 30.08 16.69
CA SER A 310 -17.09 30.16 17.44
C SER A 310 -16.78 31.57 17.98
N ALA A 311 -17.38 32.62 17.43
CA ALA A 311 -17.19 33.99 17.92
C ALA A 311 -17.96 34.29 19.22
N ALA A 312 -18.83 33.38 19.67
CA ALA A 312 -19.58 33.52 20.93
C ALA A 312 -18.72 33.30 22.19
N ASP A 313 -17.46 32.84 22.06
CA ASP A 313 -16.55 32.52 23.17
C ASP A 313 -15.90 33.75 23.86
N ASP A 314 -16.13 34.98 23.38
CA ASP A 314 -15.45 36.19 23.86
C ASP A 314 -15.97 36.70 25.23
N THR A 315 -17.10 36.17 25.70
CA THR A 315 -17.68 36.48 27.03
C THR A 315 -16.92 35.83 28.18
N ASP A 316 -16.36 34.64 27.97
CA ASP A 316 -15.70 33.87 29.04
C ASP A 316 -14.33 34.45 29.36
N ALA A 317 -13.55 34.82 28.34
CA ALA A 317 -12.28 35.51 28.53
C ALA A 317 -12.45 36.84 29.29
N LYS A 318 -13.54 37.56 29.02
CA LYS A 318 -13.88 38.80 29.71
C LYS A 318 -14.32 38.55 31.16
N LEU A 319 -15.06 37.48 31.44
CA LEU A 319 -15.44 37.09 32.79
C LEU A 319 -14.21 36.74 33.65
N PHE A 320 -13.32 35.88 33.16
CA PHE A 320 -12.16 35.42 33.95
C PHE A 320 -11.10 36.51 34.16
N SER A 321 -10.99 37.49 33.25
CA SER A 321 -10.10 38.64 33.43
C SER A 321 -10.55 39.62 34.52
N THR A 322 -11.81 39.56 34.99
CA THR A 322 -12.28 40.39 36.11
C THR A 322 -11.88 39.84 37.49
N LEU A 323 -11.50 38.56 37.59
CA LEU A 323 -11.09 37.97 38.85
C LEU A 323 -9.69 38.45 39.23
N ARG A 324 -9.59 39.15 40.37
CA ARG A 324 -8.31 39.67 40.87
C ARG A 324 -7.38 38.51 41.27
N SER A 325 -6.11 38.65 40.91
CA SER A 325 -5.05 37.71 41.29
C SER A 325 -4.93 37.55 42.83
N PRO A 326 -4.88 36.31 43.37
CA PRO A 326 -4.77 36.05 44.82
C PRO A 326 -3.57 36.73 45.51
N ILE A 327 -2.49 36.95 44.79
CA ILE A 327 -1.22 37.53 45.28
C ILE A 327 -1.21 39.06 45.23
N ALA A 328 -2.20 39.66 44.57
CA ALA A 328 -2.49 41.09 44.60
C ALA A 328 -3.61 41.42 45.60
N SER A 329 -3.89 40.50 46.54
CA SER A 329 -4.90 40.71 47.58
C SER A 329 -4.46 41.84 48.53
N PRO A 330 -5.33 42.81 48.84
CA PRO A 330 -5.03 43.87 49.82
C PRO A 330 -4.88 43.33 51.25
N LEU A 331 -5.25 42.05 51.49
CA LEU A 331 -5.11 41.37 52.76
C LEU A 331 -3.69 40.81 52.99
N LEU A 332 -2.83 40.86 51.96
CA LEU A 332 -1.42 40.47 52.08
C LEU A 332 -0.58 41.69 52.45
N VAL A 333 0.23 41.55 53.51
CA VAL A 333 1.26 42.51 53.90
C VAL A 333 2.54 42.25 53.10
N ARG A 334 2.89 40.97 52.93
CA ARG A 334 4.01 40.52 52.11
C ARG A 334 3.77 39.11 51.62
N CYS A 335 4.17 38.82 50.38
CA CYS A 335 4.11 37.47 49.83
C CYS A 335 5.30 37.25 48.89
N GLY A 336 5.93 36.08 48.96
CA GLY A 336 7.11 35.76 48.14
C GLY A 336 7.75 34.42 48.51
N PHE A 337 8.74 33.99 47.73
CA PHE A 337 9.43 32.72 47.95
C PHE A 337 10.61 32.86 48.90
N VAL A 338 10.70 31.95 49.85
CA VAL A 338 11.84 31.80 50.75
C VAL A 338 12.21 30.33 50.85
N LYS A 339 13.45 30.04 51.23
CA LYS A 339 13.88 28.67 51.53
C LYS A 339 13.68 28.40 53.01
N ASN A 340 12.76 27.50 53.34
CA ASN A 340 12.55 27.05 54.70
C ASN A 340 13.46 25.86 55.01
N GLN A 341 14.11 25.88 56.17
CA GLN A 341 14.91 24.77 56.65
C GLN A 341 14.01 23.61 57.06
N VAL A 342 14.24 22.44 56.48
CA VAL A 342 13.53 21.20 56.79
C VAL A 342 14.53 20.08 57.07
N GLY A 343 14.35 19.31 58.15
CA GLY A 343 15.26 18.23 58.57
C GLY A 343 15.71 18.32 60.04
N GLY A 344 16.05 17.18 60.64
CA GLY A 344 16.42 17.06 62.06
C GLY A 344 17.91 17.35 62.34
N SER A 345 18.30 17.32 63.61
CA SER A 345 19.62 17.75 64.15
C SER A 345 20.88 17.18 63.47
N LEU A 346 20.78 16.13 62.66
CA LEU A 346 21.91 15.48 61.99
C LEU A 346 22.00 15.78 60.48
N PHE A 347 20.91 16.21 59.83
CA PHE A 347 20.88 16.52 58.40
C PHE A 347 19.95 17.70 58.13
N THR A 348 20.51 18.83 57.69
CA THR A 348 19.74 20.02 57.31
C THR A 348 19.50 20.02 55.81
N SER A 349 18.24 20.14 55.38
CA SER A 349 17.87 20.38 53.99
C SER A 349 17.04 21.66 53.88
N TRP A 350 16.92 22.21 52.67
CA TRP A 350 16.21 23.47 52.40
C TRP A 350 15.13 23.22 51.37
N LYS A 351 13.91 23.70 51.64
CA LYS A 351 12.75 23.57 50.76
C LYS A 351 12.29 24.95 50.33
N ASP A 352 12.12 25.16 49.02
CA ASP A 352 11.48 26.37 48.51
C ASP A 352 9.99 26.37 48.87
N VAL A 353 9.55 27.41 49.57
CA VAL A 353 8.16 27.58 50.01
C VAL A 353 7.64 28.93 49.58
N LEU A 354 6.35 29.00 49.26
CA LEU A 354 5.66 30.28 49.14
C LEU A 354 5.29 30.75 50.55
N CYS A 355 5.79 31.91 50.93
CA CYS A 355 5.50 32.52 52.22
C CYS A 355 4.56 33.71 52.04
N ALA A 356 3.62 33.90 52.96
CA ALA A 356 2.70 35.02 52.96
C ALA A 356 2.44 35.51 54.39
N ILE A 357 2.59 36.82 54.62
CA ILE A 357 2.15 37.51 55.83
C ILE A 357 0.83 38.20 55.52
N THR A 358 -0.21 37.89 56.27
CA THR A 358 -1.52 38.52 56.15
C THR A 358 -1.64 39.71 57.10
N GLN A 359 -2.58 40.62 56.80
CA GLN A 359 -2.95 41.74 57.66
C GLN A 359 -3.40 41.29 59.06
N ASP A 360 -3.86 40.05 59.20
CA ASP A 360 -4.27 39.44 60.47
C ASP A 360 -3.09 38.96 61.33
N GLY A 361 -1.85 39.22 60.91
CA GLY A 361 -0.65 38.88 61.67
C GLY A 361 -0.32 37.39 61.66
N TYR A 362 -0.72 36.65 60.62
CA TYR A 362 -0.32 35.27 60.41
C TYR A 362 0.74 35.15 59.32
N LEU A 363 1.68 34.23 59.53
CA LEU A 363 2.66 33.78 58.56
C LEU A 363 2.21 32.42 58.01
N HIS A 364 1.87 32.37 56.73
CA HIS A 364 1.49 31.15 56.02
C HIS A 364 2.66 30.67 55.15
N LEU A 365 2.97 29.38 55.26
CA LEU A 365 3.89 28.67 54.38
C LEU A 365 3.07 27.71 53.54
N LEU A 366 3.09 27.91 52.23
CA LEU A 366 2.42 27.04 51.26
C LEU A 366 3.49 26.19 50.58
N ASP A 367 3.33 24.88 50.67
CA ASP A 367 4.24 23.92 50.10
C ASP A 367 4.07 23.84 48.57
N LEU A 368 5.20 23.85 47.85
CA LEU A 368 5.27 23.65 46.41
C LEU A 368 5.81 22.24 46.11
N LYS A 369 5.41 21.63 44.98
CA LYS A 369 5.98 20.33 44.56
C LYS A 369 7.49 20.44 44.31
N GLU A 370 8.23 19.35 44.54
CA GLU A 370 9.70 19.28 44.47
C GLU A 370 10.31 19.68 43.11
N HIS A 371 9.52 19.73 42.03
CA HIS A 371 9.98 20.02 40.66
C HIS A 371 9.71 21.47 40.18
N THR A 372 9.05 22.30 40.99
CA THR A 372 8.69 23.70 40.62
C THR A 372 9.85 24.69 40.79
N THR A 373 11.00 24.22 41.27
CA THR A 373 12.10 24.99 41.85
C THR A 373 13.02 25.74 40.88
N ARG A 374 12.84 25.63 39.54
CA ARG A 374 13.71 26.31 38.56
C ARG A 374 13.09 27.46 37.77
N SER A 375 11.79 27.74 37.90
CA SER A 375 11.09 28.69 37.01
C SER A 375 10.74 30.04 37.65
N ILE A 376 10.86 30.19 38.97
CA ILE A 376 10.17 31.27 39.69
C ILE A 376 11.15 32.35 40.17
N LEU A 377 11.91 32.91 39.23
CA LEU A 377 12.74 34.09 39.47
C LEU A 377 12.25 35.32 38.69
N VAL A 378 11.14 35.22 37.93
CA VAL A 378 10.91 36.15 36.80
C VAL A 378 9.52 36.82 36.73
N SER A 379 8.42 36.27 37.28
CA SER A 379 7.09 36.92 37.12
C SER A 379 5.98 36.43 38.06
N THR A 380 5.06 37.35 38.38
CA THR A 380 3.72 37.19 38.99
C THR A 380 2.85 36.13 38.28
N GLU A 381 3.08 35.91 36.99
CA GLU A 381 2.32 34.99 36.14
C GLU A 381 2.84 33.54 36.24
N ALA A 382 4.16 33.37 36.36
CA ALA A 382 4.78 32.08 36.68
C ALA A 382 4.35 31.59 38.07
N MET A 383 4.07 32.52 38.99
CA MET A 383 3.57 32.24 40.34
C MET A 383 2.15 31.66 40.35
N LEU A 384 1.23 32.20 39.55
CA LEU A 384 -0.14 31.67 39.44
C LEU A 384 -0.20 30.34 38.68
N SER A 385 0.61 30.21 37.63
CA SER A 385 0.70 28.97 36.85
C SER A 385 1.21 27.79 37.70
N ALA A 386 2.21 28.03 38.57
CA ALA A 386 2.70 27.03 39.51
C ALA A 386 1.65 26.58 40.55
N ILE A 387 0.76 27.49 40.98
CA ILE A 387 -0.34 27.18 41.90
C ILE A 387 -1.48 26.44 41.18
N ALA A 388 -1.86 26.89 39.98
CA ALA A 388 -2.97 26.34 39.19
C ALA A 388 -2.69 24.90 38.68
N MET A 389 -1.42 24.54 38.49
CA MET A 389 -1.00 23.19 38.06
C MET A 389 -0.81 22.23 39.25
N ASN A 390 -1.21 22.62 40.47
CA ASN A 390 -1.17 21.75 41.64
C ASN A 390 -2.37 20.79 41.64
N ASP A 391 -2.14 19.61 41.08
CA ASP A 391 -3.13 18.56 40.80
C ASP A 391 -3.71 17.83 42.04
N GLN A 392 -4.15 18.55 43.09
CA GLN A 392 -4.78 17.93 44.25
C GLN A 392 -6.22 18.40 44.47
N ASN A 393 -7.15 17.43 44.41
CA ASN A 393 -8.52 17.51 44.92
C ASN A 393 -8.59 17.57 46.47
N ALA A 394 -7.61 18.20 47.12
CA ALA A 394 -7.55 18.39 48.57
C ALA A 394 -6.88 19.74 48.89
N ASP A 395 -7.34 20.40 49.95
CA ASP A 395 -6.91 21.73 50.39
C ASP A 395 -5.40 21.96 50.28
N VAL A 396 -4.98 23.17 49.88
CA VAL A 396 -3.56 23.54 49.79
C VAL A 396 -2.89 23.30 51.14
N SER A 397 -1.91 22.38 51.19
CA SER A 397 -1.13 22.10 52.40
C SER A 397 -0.40 23.36 52.86
N SER A 398 -1.00 24.05 53.83
CA SER A 398 -0.50 25.29 54.39
C SER A 398 -0.16 25.11 55.86
N GLN A 399 1.03 25.54 56.25
CA GLN A 399 1.39 25.71 57.65
C GLN A 399 1.22 27.18 58.01
N SER A 400 0.48 27.46 59.09
CA SER A 400 0.22 28.83 59.53
C SER A 400 0.82 29.05 60.93
N VAL A 401 1.42 30.22 61.16
CA VAL A 401 2.00 30.62 62.44
C VAL A 401 1.48 32.00 62.82
N CYS A 402 1.00 32.18 64.05
CA CYS A 402 0.57 33.48 64.54
C CYS A 402 1.79 34.29 65.00
N LEU A 403 2.04 35.45 64.38
CA LEU A 403 3.22 36.26 64.66
C LEU A 403 3.17 36.96 66.03
N ALA A 404 1.98 37.12 66.63
CA ALA A 404 1.83 37.83 67.91
C ALA A 404 2.65 37.22 69.06
N ASN A 405 2.86 35.91 69.04
CA ASN A 405 3.63 35.16 70.06
C ASN A 405 4.99 34.70 69.54
N CYS A 406 5.50 35.32 68.49
CA CYS A 406 6.78 34.96 67.89
C CYS A 406 7.86 35.97 68.23
N ARG A 407 9.12 35.52 68.22
CA ARG A 407 10.29 36.41 68.09
C ARG A 407 10.91 36.23 66.72
N VAL A 408 11.42 37.31 66.14
CA VAL A 408 12.15 37.28 64.87
C VAL A 408 13.58 37.75 65.07
N GLU A 409 14.53 36.95 64.60
CA GLU A 409 15.97 37.21 64.74
C GLU A 409 16.66 37.09 63.38
N ILE A 410 17.63 37.99 63.13
CA ILE A 410 18.47 37.93 61.92
C ILE A 410 19.72 37.13 62.25
N LEU A 411 20.03 36.12 61.45
CA LEU A 411 21.20 35.27 61.66
C LEU A 411 22.45 35.89 61.03
N GLY A 412 23.20 36.66 61.83
CA GLY A 412 24.38 37.40 61.38
C GLY A 412 25.62 36.57 61.00
N LYS A 413 25.62 35.24 61.17
CA LYS A 413 26.76 34.35 60.88
C LYS A 413 26.57 33.44 59.65
N SER A 414 25.49 33.58 58.90
CA SER A 414 25.21 32.78 57.70
C SER A 414 25.83 33.40 56.45
N ALA A 415 26.40 32.57 55.55
CA ALA A 415 26.88 33.01 54.24
C ALA A 415 25.74 33.47 53.30
N THR A 416 24.49 33.10 53.61
CA THR A 416 23.27 33.51 52.92
C THR A 416 22.37 34.32 53.85
N PRO A 417 21.75 35.44 53.40
CA PRO A 417 20.85 36.23 54.23
C PRO A 417 19.75 35.36 54.83
N SER A 418 19.73 35.18 56.15
CA SER A 418 18.80 34.27 56.83
C SER A 418 18.19 34.91 58.07
N PHE A 419 16.92 34.59 58.33
CA PHE A 419 16.20 35.02 59.53
C PHE A 419 15.45 33.84 60.14
N GLU A 420 15.18 33.91 61.44
CA GLU A 420 14.41 32.89 62.16
C GLU A 420 13.19 33.50 62.81
N ILE A 421 12.09 32.78 62.74
CA ILE A 421 10.88 33.05 63.49
C ILE A 421 10.72 31.93 64.50
N THR A 422 10.82 32.27 65.79
CA THR A 422 10.59 31.33 66.88
C THR A 422 9.26 31.62 67.54
N GLU A 423 8.33 30.67 67.43
CA GLU A 423 7.07 30.68 68.17
C GLU A 423 7.34 30.34 69.64
N VAL A 424 6.93 31.22 70.53
CA VAL A 424 7.10 31.07 71.97
C VAL A 424 5.78 30.62 72.57
N SER A 425 5.66 29.32 72.84
CA SER A 425 4.51 28.79 73.59
C SER A 425 4.77 28.89 75.10
N PRO A 426 3.83 29.40 75.92
CA PRO A 426 3.95 29.33 77.37
C PRO A 426 3.94 27.86 77.84
N PRO A 427 4.69 27.48 78.90
CA PRO A 427 4.76 26.09 79.34
C PRO A 427 3.39 25.58 79.79
N SER A 428 2.84 24.59 79.08
CA SER A 428 1.61 23.90 79.46
C SER A 428 1.94 22.60 80.21
N GLY A 429 1.62 22.55 81.51
CA GLY A 429 1.84 21.39 82.39
C GLY A 429 2.74 21.67 83.60
N LEU A 430 2.49 20.96 84.70
CA LEU A 430 3.18 21.17 85.99
C LEU A 430 4.69 20.87 85.90
N LEU A 431 5.08 19.87 85.11
CA LEU A 431 6.49 19.46 84.92
C LEU A 431 7.27 20.40 83.98
N SER A 432 6.62 20.91 82.93
CA SER A 432 7.21 21.87 81.96
C SER A 432 7.40 23.26 82.56
N SER A 433 6.51 23.68 83.48
CA SER A 433 6.64 24.92 84.26
C SER A 433 7.79 24.86 85.28
N MET A 434 8.00 23.72 85.96
CA MET A 434 9.11 23.54 86.92
C MET A 434 10.50 23.47 86.26
N LEU A 435 10.60 22.90 85.05
CA LEU A 435 11.87 22.77 84.34
C LEU A 435 12.18 23.96 83.40
N ARG A 436 11.27 24.95 83.29
CA ARG A 436 11.32 26.04 82.27
C ARG A 436 11.57 25.54 80.85
N VAL A 437 11.09 24.35 80.50
CA VAL A 437 11.22 23.81 79.15
C VAL A 437 9.97 24.23 78.37
N GLY A 438 10.07 25.38 77.71
CA GLY A 438 9.09 25.79 76.70
C GLY A 438 9.27 24.94 75.44
N VAL A 439 8.17 24.51 74.81
CA VAL A 439 8.23 23.98 73.46
C VAL A 439 8.33 25.18 72.52
N SER A 440 9.51 25.39 71.94
CA SER A 440 9.72 26.44 70.94
C SER A 440 9.77 25.84 69.55
N ARG A 441 8.92 26.30 68.64
CA ARG A 441 9.01 25.97 67.23
C ARG A 441 9.80 27.07 66.53
N THR A 442 10.97 26.73 66.00
CA THR A 442 11.80 27.65 65.21
C THR A 442 11.68 27.32 63.74
N LEU A 443 11.34 28.32 62.93
CA LEU A 443 11.37 28.26 61.48
C LEU A 443 12.50 29.14 60.98
N THR A 444 13.41 28.54 60.20
CA THR A 444 14.59 29.21 59.69
C THR A 444 14.46 29.40 58.19
N PHE A 445 14.61 30.64 57.75
CA PHE A 445 14.39 31.06 56.38
C PHE A 445 15.65 31.64 55.75
N GLN A 446 15.89 31.29 54.49
CA GLN A 446 16.90 31.87 53.63
C GLN A 446 16.24 32.74 52.55
N CYS A 447 16.77 33.95 52.40
CA CYS A 447 16.32 34.93 51.41
C CYS A 447 17.33 35.05 50.25
N PRO A 448 16.88 35.38 49.03
CA PRO A 448 17.75 35.62 47.87
C PRO A 448 18.64 36.86 48.03
N SER A 449 18.28 37.84 48.86
CA SER A 449 19.08 39.06 49.06
C SER A 449 18.92 39.63 50.47
N GLN A 450 19.86 40.51 50.86
CA GLN A 450 19.79 41.21 52.15
C GLN A 450 18.61 42.20 52.21
N GLY A 451 18.26 42.83 51.08
CA GLY A 451 17.09 43.70 51.01
C GLY A 451 15.79 42.92 51.25
N ASP A 452 15.64 41.78 50.59
CA ASP A 452 14.48 40.90 50.77
C ASP A 452 14.35 40.40 52.22
N LEU A 453 15.47 40.02 52.85
CA LEU A 453 15.50 39.68 54.27
C LEU A 453 15.00 40.81 55.18
N ILE A 454 15.47 42.04 54.96
CA ILE A 454 15.07 43.19 55.78
C ILE A 454 13.57 43.42 55.64
N GLU A 455 13.04 43.35 54.42
CA GLU A 455 11.62 43.53 54.18
C GLU A 455 10.76 42.43 54.83
N TRP A 456 11.20 41.16 54.81
CA TRP A 456 10.52 40.07 55.53
C TRP A 456 10.50 40.29 57.03
N VAL A 457 11.64 40.67 57.62
CA VAL A 457 11.74 40.93 59.07
C VAL A 457 10.92 42.15 59.47
N VAL A 458 10.94 43.22 58.68
CA VAL A 458 10.12 44.41 58.93
C VAL A 458 8.64 44.07 58.86
N ALA A 459 8.20 43.34 57.84
CA ALA A 459 6.81 42.90 57.70
C ALA A 459 6.38 42.03 58.90
N ALA A 460 7.21 41.09 59.34
CA ALA A 460 6.89 40.25 60.51
C ALA A 460 6.86 41.05 61.82
N LYS A 461 7.80 41.99 62.02
CA LYS A 461 7.89 42.83 63.22
C LYS A 461 6.67 43.73 63.43
N GLN A 462 5.92 44.06 62.38
CA GLN A 462 4.67 44.83 62.51
C GLN A 462 3.66 44.14 63.43
N PHE A 463 3.70 42.81 63.52
CA PHE A 463 2.72 42.00 64.25
C PHE A 463 3.28 41.32 65.51
N ILE A 464 4.59 41.37 65.71
CA ILE A 464 5.24 40.82 66.91
C ILE A 464 5.11 41.85 68.04
N SER A 465 4.35 41.49 69.08
CA SER A 465 4.13 42.37 70.24
C SER A 465 5.45 42.61 70.99
N ALA A 466 5.79 43.87 71.26
CA ALA A 466 7.00 44.30 71.97
C ALA A 466 6.95 44.00 73.50
N GLY A 467 6.55 42.80 73.88
CA GLY A 467 6.31 42.36 75.26
C GLY A 467 7.29 41.28 75.74
N SER A 468 8.60 41.51 75.65
CA SER A 468 9.59 40.86 76.52
C SER A 468 10.88 41.68 76.54
N SER A 469 10.80 42.87 77.13
CA SER A 469 11.99 43.52 77.69
C SER A 469 12.34 42.82 79.02
N MET A 470 13.62 42.47 79.17
CA MET A 470 14.32 42.05 80.41
C MET A 470 14.07 40.65 80.98
N VAL A 471 15.04 39.76 80.78
CA VAL A 471 15.64 39.00 81.89
C VAL A 471 17.14 39.23 81.83
N ASN A 472 17.68 39.96 82.81
CA ASN A 472 19.11 40.12 83.05
C ASN A 472 19.78 38.75 83.23
N ARG A 473 20.83 38.50 82.43
CA ARG A 473 22.17 38.18 82.94
C ARG A 473 23.23 38.52 81.91
#